data_AF-A0A0J1HVQ4-F1
#
_entry.id   AF-A0A0J1HVQ4-F1
#
_cell.length_a   1.000
_cell.length_b   1.000
_cell.length_c   1.000
_cell.angle_alpha   90.00
_cell.angle_beta   90.00
_cell.angle_gamma   90.00
#
_symmetry.space_group_name_H-M   'P 1'
#
loop_
_entity.id
_entity.type
_entity.pdbx_description
1 polymer ?
#
loop_
_entity_poly.entity_id
_entity_poly.type
_entity_poly.pdbx_seq_one_letter_code
_entity_poly.pdbx_strand_id
1 'polypeptide(L)'
;MSDNISKEIKELDKEINRLKIEGNDKEVKRLTREKNKLANKLDTKDVISDHYDLKVAKEYERKIDNSKYFSQDKGDLGKDVSDLFQVGRNGIDAAFLSKGPPPKLTIIESKASDSASFSYSDKQKKGGDTYFQDMVNSDDPRYANFRDNLENLMEERPDLQFDFIRVETDIKITDIGFGVDELQVKEWKEID
;
A
#
# COMPACT_ATOMS: atom_id res chain seq x y z
N MET A 1 6.48 -11.10 -23.58
CA MET A 1 6.44 -9.72 -23.04
C MET A 1 7.38 -9.58 -21.86
N SER A 2 7.30 -10.45 -20.84
CA SER A 2 8.21 -10.47 -19.68
C SER A 2 9.71 -10.52 -20.03
N ASP A 3 10.12 -11.34 -21.00
CA ASP A 3 11.54 -11.47 -21.39
C ASP A 3 12.16 -10.18 -21.94
N ASN A 4 11.38 -9.34 -22.63
CA ASN A 4 11.87 -8.08 -23.16
C ASN A 4 12.03 -7.04 -22.04
N ILE A 5 11.05 -6.96 -21.13
CA ILE A 5 11.10 -6.08 -19.95
C ILE A 5 12.30 -6.46 -19.07
N SER A 6 12.53 -7.77 -18.87
CA SER A 6 13.66 -8.27 -18.07
C SER A 6 15.03 -7.94 -18.68
N LYS A 7 15.14 -7.93 -20.02
CA LYS A 7 16.37 -7.49 -20.71
C LYS A 7 16.58 -5.98 -20.55
N GLU A 8 15.53 -5.20 -20.69
CA GLU A 8 15.56 -3.75 -20.55
C GLU A 8 15.99 -3.32 -19.14
N ILE A 9 15.44 -3.95 -18.10
CA ILE A 9 15.87 -3.74 -16.70
C ILE A 9 17.37 -3.97 -16.54
N LYS A 10 17.93 -5.04 -17.15
CA LYS A 10 19.37 -5.33 -17.08
C LYS A 10 20.23 -4.28 -17.79
N GLU A 11 19.76 -3.72 -18.91
CA GLU A 11 20.48 -2.63 -19.58
C GLU A 11 20.41 -1.33 -18.77
N LEU A 12 19.25 -1.01 -18.19
CA LEU A 12 19.10 0.12 -17.26
C LEU A 12 20.04 -0.02 -16.05
N ASP A 13 20.20 -1.22 -15.48
CA ASP A 13 21.14 -1.44 -14.37
C ASP A 13 22.60 -1.13 -14.76
N LYS A 14 23.04 -1.55 -15.95
CA LYS A 14 24.38 -1.24 -16.45
C LYS A 14 24.58 0.27 -16.62
N GLU A 15 23.60 0.94 -17.21
CA GLU A 15 23.62 2.38 -17.46
C GLU A 15 23.65 3.19 -16.16
N ILE A 16 22.79 2.84 -15.20
CA ILE A 16 22.74 3.43 -13.86
C ILE A 16 24.09 3.31 -13.17
N ASN A 17 24.73 2.14 -13.23
CA ASN A 17 26.04 1.92 -12.61
C ASN A 17 27.13 2.77 -13.26
N ARG A 18 27.10 2.96 -14.59
CA ARG A 18 28.03 3.86 -15.29
C ARG A 18 27.83 5.31 -14.86
N LEU A 19 26.59 5.80 -14.85
CA LEU A 19 26.27 7.19 -14.49
C LEU A 19 26.56 7.53 -13.03
N LYS A 20 26.46 6.56 -12.12
CA LYS A 20 26.90 6.72 -10.73
C LYS A 20 28.40 7.02 -10.62
N ILE A 21 29.22 6.38 -11.46
CA ILE A 21 30.67 6.65 -11.51
C ILE A 21 30.95 8.03 -12.12
N GLU A 22 30.17 8.43 -13.12
CA GLU A 22 30.27 9.73 -13.78
C GLU A 22 29.73 10.91 -12.94
N GLY A 23 29.04 10.64 -11.81
CA GLY A 23 28.48 11.65 -10.92
C GLY A 23 27.22 12.34 -11.45
N ASN A 24 26.47 11.70 -12.35
CA ASN A 24 25.25 12.27 -12.94
C ASN A 24 23.99 11.87 -12.16
N ASP A 25 23.84 12.42 -10.95
CA ASP A 25 22.78 12.04 -10.00
C ASP A 25 21.36 12.24 -10.54
N LYS A 26 21.14 13.27 -11.36
CA LYS A 26 19.82 13.57 -11.95
C LYS A 26 19.38 12.45 -12.89
N GLU A 27 20.29 12.00 -13.75
CA GLU A 27 20.00 10.93 -14.71
C GLU A 27 19.91 9.56 -14.01
N VAL A 28 20.75 9.32 -12.99
CA VAL A 28 20.65 8.13 -12.13
C VAL A 28 19.25 8.02 -11.51
N LYS A 29 18.71 9.11 -10.97
CA LYS A 29 17.35 9.10 -10.39
C LYS A 29 16.29 8.80 -11.45
N ARG A 30 16.38 9.41 -12.62
CA ARG A 30 15.44 9.21 -13.74
C ARG A 30 15.40 7.75 -14.18
N LEU A 31 16.57 7.17 -14.47
CA LEU A 31 16.69 5.77 -14.92
C LEU A 31 16.32 4.78 -13.81
N THR A 32 16.60 5.09 -12.55
CA THR A 32 16.18 4.25 -11.43
C THR A 32 14.65 4.20 -11.34
N ARG A 33 13.96 5.33 -11.48
CA ARG A 33 12.48 5.38 -11.54
C ARG A 33 11.95 4.58 -12.72
N GLU A 34 12.54 4.72 -13.90
CA GLU A 34 12.16 3.96 -15.11
C GLU A 34 12.31 2.44 -14.91
N LYS A 35 13.44 2.02 -14.32
CA LYS A 35 13.68 0.62 -13.96
C LYS A 35 12.64 0.09 -12.99
N ASN A 36 12.32 0.83 -11.94
CA ASN A 36 11.35 0.40 -10.93
C ASN A 36 9.94 0.25 -11.54
N LYS A 37 9.52 1.17 -12.42
CA LYS A 37 8.27 1.03 -13.16
C LYS A 37 8.22 -0.24 -14.00
N LEU A 38 9.32 -0.59 -14.68
CA LEU A 38 9.41 -1.83 -15.43
C LEU A 38 9.36 -3.06 -14.52
N ALA A 39 10.03 -3.01 -13.37
CA ALA A 39 9.99 -4.08 -12.38
C ALA A 39 8.58 -4.30 -11.82
N ASN A 40 7.85 -3.22 -11.50
CA ASN A 40 6.47 -3.32 -11.01
C ASN A 40 5.49 -3.91 -12.05
N LYS A 41 5.76 -3.73 -13.35
CA LYS A 41 5.00 -4.41 -14.41
C LYS A 41 5.25 -5.91 -14.47
N LEU A 42 6.39 -6.39 -13.96
CA LEU A 42 6.66 -7.82 -13.79
C LEU A 42 6.02 -8.34 -12.50
N ASP A 43 5.94 -7.50 -11.46
CA ASP A 43 5.30 -7.80 -10.18
C ASP A 43 3.77 -7.65 -10.22
N THR A 44 3.16 -8.51 -11.04
CA THR A 44 1.70 -8.59 -11.19
C THR A 44 1.08 -9.69 -10.33
N LYS A 45 1.91 -10.46 -9.62
CA LYS A 45 1.43 -11.46 -8.66
C LYS A 45 0.59 -10.73 -7.61
N ASP A 46 -0.58 -11.27 -7.34
CA ASP A 46 -1.50 -10.77 -6.32
C ASP A 46 -2.13 -9.39 -6.61
N VAL A 47 -1.94 -8.81 -7.80
CA VAL A 47 -2.64 -7.56 -8.20
C VAL A 47 -4.15 -7.85 -8.41
N ILE A 48 -4.98 -7.13 -7.65
CA ILE A 48 -6.45 -7.22 -7.66
C ILE A 48 -7.11 -5.86 -7.95
N SER A 49 -6.37 -4.95 -8.59
CA SER A 49 -6.83 -3.58 -8.91
C SER A 49 -8.16 -3.53 -9.66
N ASP A 50 -8.43 -4.53 -10.51
CA ASP A 50 -9.65 -4.59 -11.33
C ASP A 50 -10.93 -4.82 -10.51
N HIS A 51 -10.80 -5.19 -9.22
CA HIS A 51 -11.93 -5.29 -8.30
C HIS A 51 -12.38 -3.93 -7.75
N TYR A 52 -11.66 -2.85 -8.06
CA TYR A 52 -11.88 -1.52 -7.47
C TYR A 52 -12.09 -0.46 -8.54
N ASP A 53 -13.03 0.48 -8.31
CA ASP A 53 -13.12 1.70 -9.12
C ASP A 53 -12.04 2.70 -8.66
N LEU A 54 -10.92 2.67 -9.37
CA LEU A 54 -9.76 3.54 -9.09
C LEU A 54 -9.79 4.84 -9.89
N LYS A 55 -10.83 5.11 -10.69
CA LYS A 55 -10.85 6.24 -11.63
C LYS A 55 -10.68 7.58 -10.92
N VAL A 56 -11.50 7.82 -9.89
CA VAL A 56 -11.47 9.08 -9.14
C VAL A 56 -10.10 9.27 -8.47
N ALA A 57 -9.51 8.21 -7.91
CA ALA A 57 -8.19 8.29 -7.28
C ALA A 57 -7.09 8.66 -8.29
N LYS A 58 -7.14 8.12 -9.51
CA LYS A 58 -6.15 8.37 -10.58
C LYS A 58 -6.25 9.78 -11.19
N GLU A 59 -7.45 10.35 -11.24
CA GLU A 59 -7.68 11.69 -11.80
C GLU A 59 -7.40 12.80 -10.77
N TYR A 60 -7.21 12.46 -9.50
CA TYR A 60 -7.10 13.44 -8.43
C TYR A 60 -5.67 13.96 -8.28
N GLU A 61 -5.53 15.28 -8.33
CA GLU A 61 -4.30 16.00 -7.98
C GLU A 61 -4.54 16.85 -6.73
N ARG A 62 -3.57 16.86 -5.80
CA ARG A 62 -3.70 17.53 -4.50
C ARG A 62 -2.58 18.53 -4.26
N LYS A 63 -2.96 19.69 -3.73
CA LYS A 63 -2.04 20.53 -2.95
C LYS A 63 -1.66 19.80 -1.66
N ILE A 64 -0.42 19.97 -1.24
CA ILE A 64 0.01 19.60 0.11
C ILE A 64 -0.72 20.55 1.07
N ASP A 65 -1.82 20.07 1.66
CA ASP A 65 -2.54 20.79 2.71
C ASP A 65 -2.66 19.87 3.93
N ASN A 66 -1.71 20.03 4.85
CA ASN A 66 -1.65 19.26 6.10
C ASN A 66 -2.71 19.68 7.12
N SER A 67 -3.57 20.67 6.80
CA SER A 67 -4.62 21.14 7.70
C SER A 67 -5.94 20.37 7.60
N LYS A 68 -6.07 19.46 6.62
CA LYS A 68 -7.31 18.70 6.37
C LYS A 68 -7.11 17.21 6.57
N TYR A 69 -7.75 16.68 7.60
CA TYR A 69 -8.05 15.25 7.71
C TYR A 69 -9.20 14.95 6.76
N PHE A 70 -8.96 14.12 5.75
CA PHE A 70 -10.03 13.67 4.87
C PHE A 70 -10.68 12.43 5.50
N SER A 71 -11.98 12.51 5.81
CA SER A 71 -12.78 11.31 6.07
C SER A 71 -12.88 10.52 4.77
N GLN A 72 -12.73 9.21 4.87
CA GLN A 72 -12.79 8.29 3.73
C GLN A 72 -14.25 7.98 3.36
N ASP A 73 -15.11 9.00 3.26
CA ASP A 73 -16.57 8.86 3.10
C ASP A 73 -17.01 8.38 1.69
N LYS A 74 -16.07 7.98 0.84
CA LYS A 74 -16.33 7.52 -0.53
C LYS A 74 -15.57 6.22 -0.80
N GLY A 75 -15.99 5.14 -0.16
CA GLY A 75 -15.49 3.79 -0.43
C GLY A 75 -16.58 2.73 -0.18
N ASP A 76 -16.58 1.67 -0.99
CA ASP A 76 -17.50 0.53 -0.85
C ASP A 76 -16.99 -0.52 0.15
N LEU A 77 -15.90 -0.21 0.87
CA LEU A 77 -15.28 -1.09 1.87
C LEU A 77 -16.07 -1.14 3.19
N GLY A 78 -17.04 -0.24 3.38
CA GLY A 78 -17.90 -0.18 4.56
C GLY A 78 -17.59 0.97 5.50
N LYS A 79 -17.89 0.78 6.79
CA LYS A 79 -17.67 1.78 7.83
C LYS A 79 -16.16 1.87 8.12
N ASP A 80 -15.61 3.09 8.11
CA ASP A 80 -14.26 3.34 8.61
C ASP A 80 -14.19 3.02 10.12
N VAL A 81 -13.33 2.08 10.48
CA VAL A 81 -13.05 1.65 11.86
C VAL A 81 -11.55 1.73 12.15
N SER A 82 -10.81 2.55 11.38
CA SER A 82 -9.36 2.70 11.49
C SER A 82 -8.94 3.12 12.90
N ASP A 83 -9.73 3.95 13.58
CA ASP A 83 -9.47 4.38 14.97
C ASP A 83 -9.32 3.22 15.97
N LEU A 84 -9.82 2.02 15.66
CA LEU A 84 -9.67 0.84 16.51
C LEU A 84 -8.27 0.20 16.43
N PHE A 85 -7.58 0.38 15.31
CA PHE A 85 -6.37 -0.37 14.96
C PHE A 85 -5.23 0.49 14.40
N GLN A 86 -5.47 1.78 14.16
CA GLN A 86 -4.46 2.69 13.67
C GLN A 86 -3.62 3.23 14.82
N VAL A 87 -2.31 3.06 14.72
CA VAL A 87 -1.35 3.68 15.63
C VAL A 87 -0.22 4.29 14.83
N GLY A 88 0.33 5.40 15.32
CA GLY A 88 1.29 6.27 14.61
C GLY A 88 2.27 5.55 13.67
N ARG A 89 3.49 5.25 14.14
CA ARG A 89 4.43 4.45 13.33
C ARG A 89 4.25 2.97 13.63
N ASN A 90 4.30 2.15 12.59
CA ASN A 90 4.23 0.68 12.62
C ASN A 90 2.84 0.10 12.98
N GLY A 91 1.77 0.88 12.86
CA GLY A 91 0.39 0.37 12.87
C GLY A 91 -0.07 -0.05 11.48
N ILE A 92 -1.37 -0.30 11.33
CA ILE A 92 -2.03 -0.37 10.01
C ILE A 92 -2.39 1.04 9.53
N ASP A 93 -2.59 1.22 8.23
CA ASP A 93 -2.94 2.53 7.67
C ASP A 93 -4.44 2.80 7.68
N ALA A 94 -5.26 1.76 7.47
CA ALA A 94 -6.72 1.88 7.55
C ALA A 94 -7.39 0.52 7.83
N ALA A 95 -8.59 0.57 8.42
CA ALA A 95 -9.49 -0.56 8.59
C ALA A 95 -10.93 -0.20 8.25
N PHE A 96 -11.60 -1.05 7.47
CA PHE A 96 -12.98 -0.87 7.04
C PHE A 96 -13.83 -2.08 7.34
N LEU A 97 -15.05 -1.85 7.85
CA LEU A 97 -15.99 -2.88 8.22
C LEU A 97 -17.25 -2.83 7.34
N SER A 98 -17.35 -3.77 6.42
CA SER A 98 -18.51 -3.91 5.53
C SER A 98 -19.73 -4.52 6.25
N LYS A 99 -20.93 -4.30 5.70
CA LYS A 99 -22.20 -4.79 6.28
C LYS A 99 -22.71 -6.11 5.68
N GLY A 100 -22.22 -6.48 4.49
CA GLY A 100 -22.76 -7.63 3.74
C GLY A 100 -22.64 -8.94 4.53
N PRO A 101 -23.40 -9.99 4.21
CA PRO A 101 -23.17 -11.31 4.76
C PRO A 101 -22.16 -12.09 3.87
N PRO A 102 -21.06 -12.63 4.42
CA PRO A 102 -20.57 -12.35 5.76
C PRO A 102 -19.91 -10.95 5.85
N PRO A 103 -19.99 -10.28 7.02
CA PRO A 103 -19.35 -8.99 7.20
C PRO A 103 -17.84 -9.18 7.09
N LYS A 104 -17.17 -8.18 6.55
CA LYS A 104 -15.73 -8.23 6.29
C LYS A 104 -15.03 -7.05 6.91
N LEU A 105 -13.99 -7.33 7.70
CA LEU A 105 -13.00 -6.37 8.18
C LEU A 105 -11.82 -6.35 7.21
N THR A 106 -11.74 -5.31 6.39
CA THR A 106 -10.64 -5.08 5.45
C THR A 106 -9.56 -4.24 6.12
N ILE A 107 -8.37 -4.81 6.26
CA ILE A 107 -7.17 -4.17 6.79
C ILE A 107 -6.27 -3.74 5.63
N ILE A 108 -5.81 -2.49 5.67
CA ILE A 108 -5.05 -1.86 4.58
C ILE A 108 -3.67 -1.44 5.06
N GLU A 109 -2.66 -1.83 4.28
CA GLU A 109 -1.34 -1.19 4.24
C GLU A 109 -1.23 -0.37 2.97
N SER A 110 -0.65 0.82 3.06
CA SER A 110 -0.49 1.74 1.94
C SER A 110 0.91 2.30 1.87
N LYS A 111 1.45 2.41 0.67
CA LYS A 111 2.73 3.07 0.39
C LYS A 111 2.60 4.00 -0.80
N ALA A 112 3.18 5.18 -0.67
CA ALA A 112 3.34 6.15 -1.73
C ALA A 112 4.82 6.39 -2.01
N SER A 113 5.20 6.51 -3.29
CA SER A 113 6.59 6.68 -3.70
C SER A 113 6.70 7.53 -4.97
N ASP A 114 7.58 8.53 -4.97
CA ASP A 114 7.94 9.33 -6.15
C ASP A 114 9.06 8.68 -6.98
N SER A 115 9.43 7.43 -6.63
CA SER A 115 10.44 6.64 -7.34
C SER A 115 9.91 5.29 -7.81
N ALA A 116 8.59 5.05 -7.67
CA ALA A 116 7.95 3.76 -7.91
C ALA A 116 8.59 2.59 -7.12
N SER A 117 9.25 2.89 -6.00
CA SER A 117 9.88 1.91 -5.11
C SER A 117 9.15 1.87 -3.77
N PHE A 118 8.70 0.69 -3.37
CA PHE A 118 7.90 0.47 -2.16
C PHE A 118 8.66 -0.44 -1.20
N SER A 119 8.99 0.07 -0.01
CA SER A 119 9.74 -0.67 1.00
C SER A 119 8.82 -1.16 2.11
N TYR A 120 8.92 -2.45 2.42
CA TYR A 120 8.22 -3.10 3.52
C TYR A 120 9.21 -3.66 4.53
N SER A 121 8.86 -3.59 5.81
CA SER A 121 9.61 -4.26 6.88
C SER A 121 9.49 -5.78 6.76
N ASP A 122 10.41 -6.51 7.39
CA ASP A 122 10.36 -7.98 7.40
C ASP A 122 9.07 -8.52 8.02
N LYS A 123 8.46 -7.78 8.95
CA LYS A 123 7.15 -8.13 9.51
C LYS A 123 6.03 -7.95 8.49
N GLN A 124 5.99 -6.82 7.78
CA GLN A 124 4.97 -6.56 6.75
C GLN A 124 5.08 -7.53 5.56
N LYS A 125 6.28 -8.04 5.28
CA LYS A 125 6.49 -9.05 4.23
C LYS A 125 5.90 -10.42 4.57
N LYS A 126 5.61 -10.73 5.84
CA LYS A 126 4.95 -11.99 6.25
C LYS A 126 3.45 -12.06 5.90
N GLY A 127 2.91 -11.04 5.25
CA GLY A 127 1.48 -10.92 4.93
C GLY A 127 0.68 -10.19 5.99
N GLY A 128 -0.50 -9.69 5.58
CA GLY A 128 -1.34 -8.83 6.40
C GLY A 128 -1.95 -9.53 7.60
N ASP A 129 -2.34 -10.80 7.45
CA ASP A 129 -2.87 -11.60 8.56
C ASP A 129 -1.85 -11.76 9.67
N THR A 130 -0.67 -12.33 9.35
CA THR A 130 0.43 -12.47 10.31
C THR A 130 0.81 -11.13 10.94
N TYR A 131 0.92 -10.06 10.15
CA TYR A 131 1.28 -8.73 10.65
C TYR A 131 0.24 -8.17 11.62
N PHE A 132 -1.05 -8.31 11.29
CA PHE A 132 -2.14 -7.86 12.15
C PHE A 132 -2.25 -8.69 13.42
N GLN A 133 -2.15 -10.01 13.33
CA GLN A 133 -2.16 -10.91 14.50
C GLN A 133 -0.95 -10.69 15.42
N ASP A 134 0.23 -10.38 14.87
CA ASP A 134 1.40 -9.99 15.65
C ASP A 134 1.13 -8.72 16.50
N MET A 135 0.31 -7.79 16.00
CA MET A 135 -0.11 -6.59 16.76
C MET A 135 -1.20 -6.92 17.79
N VAL A 136 -2.21 -7.69 17.41
CA VAL A 136 -3.30 -8.15 18.30
C VAL A 136 -2.74 -8.90 19.51
N ASN A 137 -1.72 -9.72 19.31
CA ASN A 137 -1.10 -10.53 20.37
C ASN A 137 0.15 -9.89 21.00
N SER A 138 0.39 -8.62 20.74
CA SER A 138 1.59 -7.93 21.22
C SER A 138 1.46 -7.45 22.66
N ASP A 139 2.52 -7.60 23.44
CA ASP A 139 2.66 -6.94 24.76
C ASP A 139 3.06 -5.45 24.65
N ASP A 140 3.24 -4.93 23.43
CA ASP A 140 3.61 -3.52 23.25
C ASP A 140 2.42 -2.61 23.61
N PRO A 141 2.59 -1.65 24.55
CA PRO A 141 1.51 -0.78 25.00
C PRO A 141 0.79 -0.01 23.88
N ARG A 142 1.45 0.19 22.74
CA ARG A 142 0.84 0.83 21.56
C ARG A 142 -0.36 0.04 21.04
N TYR A 143 -0.37 -1.28 21.16
CA TYR A 143 -1.41 -2.16 20.64
C TYR A 143 -2.31 -2.73 21.73
N ALA A 144 -2.21 -2.25 22.97
CA ALA A 144 -2.87 -2.86 24.14
C ALA A 144 -4.39 -3.09 23.97
N ASN A 145 -5.08 -2.23 23.21
CA ASN A 145 -6.52 -2.33 22.99
C ASN A 145 -6.91 -3.17 21.76
N PHE A 146 -5.96 -3.61 20.92
CA PHE A 146 -6.28 -4.24 19.64
C PHE A 146 -7.04 -5.56 19.83
N ARG A 147 -6.63 -6.34 20.83
CA ARG A 147 -7.28 -7.61 21.17
C ARG A 147 -8.73 -7.41 21.57
N ASP A 148 -8.97 -6.56 22.57
CA ASP A 148 -10.32 -6.27 23.06
C ASP A 148 -11.18 -5.65 21.94
N ASN A 149 -10.63 -4.76 21.12
CA ASN A 149 -11.33 -4.19 19.97
C ASN A 149 -11.75 -5.27 18.96
N LEU A 150 -10.87 -6.23 18.68
CA LEU A 150 -11.16 -7.31 17.75
C LEU A 150 -12.19 -8.29 18.31
N GLU A 151 -12.04 -8.69 19.58
CA GLU A 151 -12.97 -9.58 20.27
C GLU A 151 -14.39 -9.00 20.27
N ASN A 152 -14.54 -7.71 20.61
CA ASN A 152 -15.84 -7.01 20.54
C ASN A 152 -16.47 -7.04 19.14
N LEU A 153 -15.67 -6.82 18.07
CA LEU A 153 -16.18 -6.90 16.70
C LEU A 153 -16.65 -8.31 16.33
N MET A 154 -15.94 -9.34 16.78
CA MET A 154 -16.28 -10.75 16.52
C MET A 154 -17.50 -11.20 17.35
N GLU A 155 -17.70 -10.65 18.55
CA GLU A 155 -18.92 -10.89 19.34
C GLU A 155 -20.15 -10.28 18.67
N GLU A 156 -20.04 -9.05 18.17
CA GLU A 156 -21.12 -8.40 17.41
C GLU A 156 -21.39 -9.11 16.07
N ARG A 157 -20.37 -9.74 15.49
CA ARG A 157 -20.40 -10.35 14.15
C ARG A 157 -19.66 -11.70 14.14
N PRO A 158 -20.32 -12.78 14.59
CA PRO A 158 -19.67 -14.09 14.71
C PRO A 158 -19.18 -14.69 13.39
N ASP A 159 -19.71 -14.23 12.25
CA ASP A 159 -19.33 -14.62 10.89
C ASP A 159 -18.35 -13.64 10.23
N LEU A 160 -17.72 -12.74 11.00
CA LEU A 160 -16.75 -11.76 10.50
C LEU A 160 -15.59 -12.43 9.75
N GLN A 161 -15.43 -12.02 8.49
CA GLN A 161 -14.30 -12.38 7.65
C GLN A 161 -13.24 -11.28 7.67
N PHE A 162 -12.01 -11.67 7.34
CA PHE A 162 -10.89 -10.76 7.21
C PHE A 162 -10.46 -10.65 5.76
N ASP A 163 -10.04 -9.46 5.38
CA ASP A 163 -9.44 -9.20 4.09
C ASP A 163 -8.23 -8.30 4.31
N PHE A 164 -7.14 -8.58 3.59
CA PHE A 164 -5.87 -7.91 3.79
C PHE A 164 -5.38 -7.45 2.43
N ILE A 165 -5.32 -6.13 2.27
CA ILE A 165 -4.91 -5.52 1.01
C ILE A 165 -3.76 -4.55 1.23
N ARG A 166 -2.97 -4.43 0.17
CA ARG A 166 -1.88 -3.48 0.07
C ARG A 166 -2.13 -2.55 -1.09
N VAL A 167 -1.92 -1.26 -0.87
CA VAL A 167 -2.10 -0.21 -1.87
C VAL A 167 -0.75 0.45 -2.15
N GLU A 168 -0.32 0.37 -3.41
CA GLU A 168 0.93 0.97 -3.88
C GLU A 168 0.62 2.10 -4.85
N THR A 169 1.03 3.31 -4.47
CA THR A 169 0.81 4.53 -5.25
C THR A 169 2.14 5.09 -5.73
N ASP A 170 2.41 4.99 -7.02
CA ASP A 170 3.44 5.81 -7.65
C ASP A 170 2.90 7.23 -7.82
N ILE A 171 3.57 8.20 -7.21
CA ILE A 171 3.16 9.60 -7.26
C ILE A 171 3.98 10.37 -8.29
N LYS A 172 3.31 11.30 -8.97
CA LYS A 172 3.95 12.33 -9.80
C LYS A 172 3.88 13.68 -9.09
N ILE A 173 4.97 14.44 -9.19
CA ILE A 173 5.00 15.84 -8.73
C ILE A 173 4.35 16.69 -9.83
N THR A 174 3.40 17.55 -9.46
CA THR A 174 2.67 18.44 -10.37
C THR A 174 2.81 19.89 -9.92
N ASP A 175 2.42 20.83 -10.77
CA ASP A 175 2.49 22.27 -10.45
C ASP A 175 1.64 22.65 -9.22
N ILE A 176 0.63 21.84 -8.90
CA ILE A 176 -0.22 22.06 -7.72
C ILE A 176 0.17 21.18 -6.52
N GLY A 177 1.01 20.16 -6.68
CA GLY A 177 1.48 19.31 -5.58
C GLY A 177 1.78 17.89 -6.04
N PHE A 178 0.90 16.94 -5.73
CA PHE A 178 1.05 15.54 -6.10
C PHE A 178 -0.18 14.99 -6.83
N GLY A 179 0.06 14.15 -7.82
CA GLY A 179 -0.95 13.34 -8.47
C GLY A 179 -0.56 11.86 -8.44
N VAL A 180 -1.50 11.02 -8.85
CA VAL A 180 -1.25 9.59 -9.05
C VAL A 180 -0.70 9.36 -10.46
N ASP A 181 0.43 8.67 -10.57
CA ASP A 181 1.00 8.19 -11.83
C ASP A 181 0.52 6.76 -12.09
N GLU A 182 0.73 5.88 -11.10
CA GLU A 182 0.23 4.51 -11.10
C GLU A 182 -0.34 4.16 -9.72
N LEU A 183 -1.44 3.41 -9.69
CA LEU A 183 -2.08 2.93 -8.48
C LEU A 183 -2.42 1.47 -8.65
N GLN A 184 -1.89 0.64 -7.75
CA GLN A 184 -2.12 -0.79 -7.71
C GLN A 184 -2.69 -1.18 -6.35
N VAL A 185 -3.72 -2.03 -6.37
CA VAL A 185 -4.21 -2.75 -5.19
C VAL A 185 -3.78 -4.20 -5.33
N LYS A 186 -3.15 -4.73 -4.28
CA LYS A 186 -2.62 -6.09 -4.20
C LYS A 186 -3.22 -6.81 -3.00
N GLU A 187 -3.38 -8.12 -3.08
CA GLU A 187 -3.58 -8.93 -1.88
C GLU A 187 -2.32 -8.83 -1.01
N TRP A 188 -2.50 -8.62 0.30
CA TRP A 188 -1.38 -8.52 1.21
C TRP A 188 -0.96 -9.91 1.70
N LYS A 189 -0.38 -10.68 0.78
CA LYS A 189 0.21 -11.98 1.05
C LYS A 189 1.67 -11.87 1.50
N GLU A 190 2.18 -13.00 1.96
CA GLU A 190 3.61 -13.17 2.19
C GLU A 190 4.39 -12.95 0.87
N ILE A 191 5.46 -12.17 0.96
CA ILE A 191 6.39 -11.94 -0.15
C ILE A 191 7.68 -12.70 0.17
N ASP A 192 8.08 -13.57 -0.76
CA ASP A 192 9.38 -14.28 -0.73
C ASP A 192 10.58 -13.33 -0.93
#